data_AF-A0A2D4MQM0-F1
#
_entry.id   AF-A0A2D4MQM0-F1
#
_cell.length_a   1.000
_cell.length_b   1.000
_cell.length_c   1.000
_cell.angle_alpha   90.00
_cell.angle_beta   90.00
_cell.angle_gamma   90.00
#
_symmetry.space_group_name_H-M   'P 1'
#
loop_
_entity.id
_entity.type
_entity.pdbx_description
1 polymer ?
#
loop_
_entity_poly.entity_id
_entity_poly.type
_entity_poly.pdbx_seq_one_letter_code
_entity_poly.pdbx_strand_id
1 'polypeptide(L)'
;MSNMNLSAVKVLILETVPDNISVDRRNGDLWLGCHPNAAKLLSYDPKNPPGSEVLLVKDILSDKPKITQVYVDDGSLIQASSVAVMYGRHLIIGTVFQKALFCHL
;
A
#
# COMPACT_ATOMS: atom_id res chain seq x y z
N MET A 1 -3.36 35.99 -4.40
CA MET A 1 -3.02 34.68 -5.00
C MET A 1 -2.35 33.86 -3.91
N SER A 2 -2.89 32.69 -3.56
CA SER A 2 -2.28 31.81 -2.56
C SER A 2 -0.94 31.28 -3.07
N ASN A 3 0.11 31.39 -2.26
CA ASN A 3 1.44 30.90 -2.59
C ASN A 3 1.43 29.36 -2.61
N MET A 4 1.68 28.72 -3.76
CA MET A 4 1.56 27.26 -3.97
C MET A 4 2.82 26.47 -3.53
N ASN A 5 3.54 26.96 -2.52
CA ASN A 5 4.74 26.30 -2.04
C ASN A 5 4.38 25.13 -1.11
N LEU A 6 5.00 23.98 -1.35
CA LEU A 6 4.93 22.82 -0.49
C LEU A 6 6.15 22.79 0.44
N SER A 7 5.92 22.50 1.72
CA SER A 7 6.97 22.20 2.70
C SER A 7 6.77 20.78 3.22
N ALA A 8 7.85 20.01 3.32
CA ALA A 8 7.79 18.68 3.94
C ALA A 8 7.38 18.81 5.42
N VAL A 9 6.32 18.10 5.83
CA VAL A 9 5.80 18.14 7.21
C VAL A 9 6.22 16.91 8.02
N LYS A 10 6.29 15.74 7.39
CA LYS A 10 6.66 14.47 8.01
C LYS A 10 7.24 13.53 6.96
N VAL A 11 8.21 12.72 7.36
CA VAL A 11 8.70 11.56 6.59
C VAL A 11 8.47 10.31 7.42
N LEU A 12 7.90 9.28 6.80
CA LEU A 12 7.72 7.96 7.39
C LEU A 12 8.55 6.95 6.59
N ILE A 13 9.44 6.24 7.26
CA ILE A 13 10.27 5.20 6.65
C ILE A 13 9.56 3.86 6.82
N LEU A 14 9.50 3.08 5.74
CA LEU A 14 8.87 1.75 5.67
C LEU A 14 9.92 0.74 5.19
N GLU A 15 9.80 -0.52 5.63
CA GLU A 15 10.68 -1.62 5.22
C GLU A 15 10.16 -2.37 3.97
N THR A 16 9.45 -1.63 3.11
CA THR A 16 8.83 -2.10 1.87
C THR A 16 8.86 -0.96 0.86
N VAL A 17 8.56 -1.24 -0.40
CA VAL A 17 8.45 -0.19 -1.42
C VAL A 17 6.98 0.19 -1.59
N PRO A 18 6.51 1.33 -1.03
CA PRO A 18 5.15 1.79 -1.26
C PRO A 18 4.98 2.22 -2.72
N ASP A 19 3.83 1.92 -3.29
CA ASP A 19 3.47 2.28 -4.67
C ASP A 19 2.38 3.37 -4.65
N ASN A 20 1.09 3.01 -4.71
CA ASN A 20 0.00 3.97 -4.64
C ASN A 20 -0.52 4.17 -3.20
N ILE A 21 -0.88 5.41 -2.89
CA ILE A 21 -1.48 5.83 -1.62
C ILE A 21 -2.97 6.10 -1.83
N SER A 22 -3.83 5.41 -1.08
CA SER A 22 -5.25 5.73 -0.97
C SER A 22 -5.54 6.34 0.39
N VAL A 23 -6.42 7.34 0.44
CA VAL A 23 -6.78 8.05 1.67
C VAL A 23 -8.25 7.77 2.00
N ASP A 24 -8.55 7.21 3.17
CA ASP A 24 -9.93 7.10 3.64
C ASP A 24 -10.44 8.51 3.97
N ARG A 25 -11.48 8.94 3.26
CA ARG A 25 -12.02 10.31 3.36
C ARG A 25 -12.64 10.62 4.72
N ARG A 26 -12.98 9.62 5.53
CA ARG A 26 -13.67 9.82 6.82
C ARG A 26 -12.70 10.13 7.95
N ASN A 27 -11.52 9.52 7.94
CA ASN A 27 -10.56 9.63 9.03
C ASN A 27 -9.14 10.04 8.60
N GLY A 28 -8.86 10.06 7.30
CA GLY A 28 -7.52 10.39 6.77
C GLY A 28 -6.51 9.24 6.87
N ASP A 29 -6.95 8.03 7.26
CA ASP A 29 -6.07 6.86 7.28
C ASP A 29 -5.55 6.57 5.87
N LEU A 30 -4.27 6.21 5.78
CA LEU A 30 -3.65 5.87 4.51
C LEU A 30 -3.63 4.35 4.31
N TRP A 31 -4.06 3.92 3.14
CA TRP A 31 -3.98 2.55 2.67
C TRP A 31 -2.97 2.49 1.54
N LEU A 32 -1.91 1.71 1.74
CA LEU A 32 -0.79 1.59 0.83
C LEU A 32 -0.82 0.22 0.16
N GLY A 33 -0.69 0.18 -1.17
CA GLY A 33 -0.22 -1.02 -1.86
C GLY A 33 1.30 -0.99 -1.92
N CYS A 34 1.94 -2.09 -1.56
CA CYS A 34 3.39 -2.15 -1.42
C CYS A 34 4.00 -3.36 -2.13
N HIS A 35 5.29 -3.24 -2.45
CA HIS A 35 6.14 -4.29 -3.00
C HIS A 35 7.20 -4.69 -1.96
N PRO A 36 7.06 -5.84 -1.28
CA PRO A 36 8.02 -6.29 -0.27
C PRO A 36 9.43 -6.50 -0.81
N ASN A 37 9.54 -6.82 -2.10
CA ASN A 37 10.81 -6.99 -2.80
C ASN A 37 10.72 -6.44 -4.22
N ALA A 38 11.24 -5.23 -4.42
CA ALA A 38 11.24 -4.56 -5.71
C ALA A 38 12.04 -5.29 -6.80
N ALA A 39 13.05 -6.10 -6.44
CA ALA A 39 13.82 -6.85 -7.43
C ALA A 39 12.94 -7.88 -8.16
N LYS A 40 12.01 -8.55 -7.45
CA LYS A 40 11.06 -9.48 -8.06
C LYS A 40 10.03 -8.78 -8.97
N LEU A 41 9.73 -7.51 -8.71
CA LEU A 41 8.85 -6.70 -9.57
C LEU A 41 9.58 -6.28 -10.85
N LEU A 42 10.80 -5.75 -10.72
CA LEU A 42 11.59 -5.22 -11.83
C LEU A 42 12.16 -6.31 -12.74
N SER A 43 12.43 -7.50 -12.19
CA SER A 43 12.95 -8.67 -12.89
C SER A 43 12.01 -9.85 -12.67
N TYR A 44 10.85 -9.81 -13.33
CA TYR A 44 9.80 -10.80 -13.16
C TYR A 44 10.25 -12.22 -13.53
N ASP A 45 10.06 -13.16 -12.60
CA ASP A 45 10.19 -14.60 -12.81
C ASP A 45 8.89 -15.29 -12.37
N PRO A 46 8.14 -15.96 -13.28
CA PRO A 46 6.91 -16.65 -12.91
C PRO A 46 7.12 -17.81 -11.93
N LYS A 47 8.35 -18.34 -11.78
CA LYS A 47 8.69 -19.37 -10.77
C LYS A 47 9.00 -18.77 -9.41
N ASN A 48 9.24 -17.46 -9.35
CA ASN A 48 9.53 -16.71 -8.13
C ASN A 48 8.89 -15.32 -8.20
N PRO A 49 7.54 -15.25 -8.27
CA PRO A 49 6.84 -14.00 -8.57
C PRO A 49 6.99 -12.96 -7.45
N PRO A 50 6.71 -11.68 -7.74
CA PRO A 50 6.64 -10.64 -6.71
C PRO A 50 5.47 -10.90 -5.77
N GLY A 51 5.70 -10.70 -4.48
CA GLY A 51 4.66 -10.73 -3.45
C GLY A 51 3.78 -9.50 -3.48
N SER A 52 2.84 -9.47 -2.54
CA SER A 52 1.91 -8.37 -2.31
C SER A 52 1.88 -8.01 -0.83
N GLU A 53 1.72 -6.73 -0.52
CA GLU A 53 1.57 -6.23 0.84
C GLU A 53 0.64 -5.01 0.88
N VAL A 54 -0.20 -4.95 1.91
CA VAL A 54 -1.03 -3.79 2.21
C VAL A 54 -0.72 -3.28 3.61
N LEU A 55 -0.36 -2.00 3.68
CA LEU A 55 -0.14 -1.30 4.94
C LEU A 55 -1.27 -0.29 5.20
N LEU A 56 -1.75 -0.28 6.44
CA LEU A 56 -2.61 0.76 6.98
C LEU A 56 -1.78 1.67 7.88
N VAL A 57 -1.72 2.95 7.54
CA VAL A 57 -1.06 4.00 8.34
C VAL A 57 -2.12 4.89 8.95
N LYS A 58 -2.12 5.00 10.27
CA LYS A 58 -3.00 5.89 11.04
C LYS A 58 -2.20 6.97 11.72
N ASP A 59 -2.83 8.14 11.88
CA ASP A 59 -2.28 9.29 12.60
C ASP A 59 -0.87 9.67 12.12
N ILE A 60 -0.68 9.78 10.80
CA ILE A 60 0.64 9.99 10.16
C ILE A 60 1.39 11.21 10.69
N LEU A 61 0.68 12.24 11.15
CA LEU A 61 1.27 13.46 11.70
C LEU A 61 1.67 13.35 13.19
N SER A 62 1.29 12.27 13.87
CA SER A 62 1.68 12.05 15.27
C SER A 62 3.18 11.76 15.41
N ASP A 63 3.68 11.81 16.65
CA ASP A 63 5.06 11.41 16.96
C ASP A 63 5.31 9.94 16.64
N LYS A 64 4.29 9.09 16.83
CA LYS A 64 4.34 7.64 16.62
C LYS A 64 3.14 7.17 15.79
N PRO A 65 3.18 7.35 14.46
CA PRO A 65 2.14 6.82 13.57
C PRO A 65 1.98 5.32 13.75
N LYS A 66 0.74 4.84 13.72
CA LYS A 66 0.48 3.40 13.79
C LYS A 66 0.51 2.81 12.39
N ILE A 67 1.42 1.89 12.15
CA ILE A 67 1.49 1.11 10.91
C ILE A 67 0.97 -0.29 11.22
N THR A 68 0.13 -0.85 10.35
CA THR A 68 -0.39 -2.21 10.47
C THR A 68 -0.30 -2.89 9.11
N GLN A 69 0.37 -4.04 9.05
CA GLN A 69 0.34 -4.93 7.88
C GLN A 69 -1.00 -5.66 7.88
N VAL A 70 -1.91 -5.24 7.01
CA VAL A 70 -3.29 -5.77 6.96
C VAL A 70 -3.37 -7.00 6.06
N TYR A 71 -2.50 -7.09 5.06
CA TYR A 71 -2.43 -8.20 4.13
C TYR A 71 -0.98 -8.40 3.67
N VAL A 72 -0.57 -9.65 3.52
CA VAL A 72 0.70 -10.04 2.88
C VAL A 72 0.51 -11.37 2.17
N ASP A 73 1.09 -11.49 0.98
CA ASP A 73 1.11 -12.70 0.16
C ASP A 73 2.45 -12.82 -0.56
N ASP A 74 2.92 -14.05 -0.77
CA ASP A 74 4.19 -14.32 -1.42
C ASP A 74 4.12 -14.29 -2.96
N GLY A 75 2.95 -14.00 -3.52
CA GLY A 75 2.68 -14.00 -4.96
C GLY A 75 1.93 -15.25 -5.43
N SER A 76 1.60 -16.18 -4.52
CA SER A 76 0.82 -17.38 -4.83
C SER A 76 -0.67 -17.08 -5.09
N LEU A 77 -1.25 -16.08 -4.42
CA LEU A 77 -2.63 -15.66 -4.65
C LEU A 77 -2.71 -14.43 -5.57
N ILE A 78 -2.03 -13.35 -5.20
CA ILE A 78 -1.94 -12.12 -6.00
C ILE A 78 -0.51 -11.57 -6.01
N GLN A 79 -0.11 -11.03 -7.16
CA GLN A 79 1.28 -10.64 -7.41
C GLN A 79 1.38 -9.12 -7.54
N ALA A 80 2.37 -8.51 -6.91
CA ALA A 80 2.70 -7.08 -7.07
C ALA A 80 1.51 -6.15 -6.77
N SER A 81 0.95 -6.20 -5.57
CA SER A 81 -0.04 -5.21 -5.13
C SER A 81 0.50 -3.79 -5.27
N SER A 82 -0.29 -2.93 -5.92
CA SER A 82 0.06 -1.54 -6.20
C SER A 82 -0.82 -0.56 -5.43
N VAL A 83 -2.09 -0.93 -5.19
CA VAL A 83 -3.07 -0.06 -4.54
C VAL A 83 -3.97 -0.87 -3.60
N ALA A 84 -4.41 -0.26 -2.51
CA ALA A 84 -5.40 -0.82 -1.61
C ALA A 84 -6.40 0.24 -1.18
N VAL A 85 -7.70 -0.08 -1.21
CA VAL A 85 -8.79 0.83 -0.83
C VAL A 85 -9.80 0.11 0.05
N MET A 86 -10.28 0.80 1.08
CA MET A 86 -11.45 0.37 1.86
C MET A 86 -12.76 0.90 1.28
N TYR A 87 -13.72 0.01 1.09
CA TYR A 87 -15.10 0.36 0.76
C TYR A 87 -16.09 -0.45 1.61
N GLY A 88 -16.81 0.23 2.50
CA GLY A 88 -17.66 -0.45 3.48
C GLY A 88 -16.83 -1.34 4.41
N ARG A 89 -17.11 -2.64 4.43
CA ARG A 89 -16.34 -3.67 5.15
C ARG A 89 -15.40 -4.48 4.25
N HIS A 90 -15.12 -3.97 3.06
CA HIS A 90 -14.33 -4.67 2.06
C HIS A 90 -13.01 -3.95 1.79
N LEU A 91 -11.94 -4.75 1.75
CA LEU A 91 -10.62 -4.32 1.29
C LEU A 91 -10.47 -4.75 -0.17
N ILE A 92 -10.20 -3.80 -1.05
CA ILE A 92 -9.98 -4.02 -2.48
C ILE A 92 -8.51 -3.77 -2.77
N ILE A 93 -7.81 -4.77 -3.30
CA ILE A 93 -6.37 -4.74 -3.59
C ILE A 93 -6.19 -4.86 -5.10
N GLY A 94 -5.59 -3.84 -5.73
CA GLY A 94 -5.21 -3.86 -7.14
C GLY A 94 -3.72 -4.15 -7.29
N THR A 95 -3.33 -4.77 -8.40
CA THR A 95 -1.94 -5.11 -8.73
C THR A 95 -1.44 -4.30 -9.92
N VAL A 96 -0.12 -4.24 -10.12
CA VAL A 96 0.50 -3.53 -11.25
C VAL A 96 0.06 -4.14 -12.60
N PHE A 97 0.05 -5.47 -12.72
CA PHE A 97 -0.17 -6.14 -14.01
C PHE A 97 -0.99 -7.45 -13.94
N GLN A 98 -1.41 -7.90 -12.76
CA GLN A 98 -2.01 -9.21 -12.57
C GLN A 98 -3.54 -9.09 -12.39
N LYS A 99 -4.08 -9.50 -11.23
CA LYS A 99 -5.50 -9.51 -10.91
C LYS A 99 -5.81 -8.45 -9.85
N ALA A 100 -7.04 -8.46 -9.34
CA ALA A 100 -7.42 -7.76 -8.13
C ALA A 100 -7.96 -8.77 -7.11
N LEU A 101 -7.83 -8.44 -5.82
CA LEU A 101 -8.39 -9.20 -4.71
C LEU A 101 -9.46 -8.37 -4.01
N PHE A 102 -10.59 -9.00 -3.69
CA PHE A 102 -11.69 -8.41 -2.94
C PHE A 102 -11.90 -9.20 -1.66
N CYS A 103 -11.55 -8.61 -0.52
CA CYS A 103 -11.59 -9.26 0.79
C CYS A 103 -12.77 -8.75 1.60
N HIS A 104 -13.38 -9.61 2.41
CA HIS A 104 -14.24 -9.19 3.52
C HIS A 104 -13.37 -9.10 4.78
N LEU A 105 -13.43 -7.98 5.50
CA LEU A 105 -12.77 -7.81 6.80
C LEU A 105 -13.64 -8.31 7.97
#